data_AF-A0A2D5W615-F1
#
_entry.id   AF-A0A2D5W615-F1
#
_cell.length_a   1.000
_cell.length_b   1.000
_cell.length_c   1.000
_cell.angle_alpha   90.00
_cell.angle_beta   90.00
_cell.angle_gamma   90.00
#
_symmetry.space_group_name_H-M   'P 1'
#
loop_
_entity.id
_entity.type
_entity.pdbx_description
1 polymer ?
#
loop_
_entity_poly.entity_id
_entity_poly.type
_entity_poly.pdbx_seq_one_letter_code
_entity_poly.pdbx_strand_id
1 'polypeptide(L)'
;MNKSTASALLLDAFYQVLDDKIFRLLVILTIAMVAPTVLVGFQEEHISVLFGLKEYPYDTLVQFFGMRLSADAEPNVFIIQSLQTLVIEGLAGTLGIVFCIAATAFFIPRILEKGAADTTFSRPVSRLTLLLSRYFSGLLFVTILAVILIGGMHLGFLIFSGYSDPGFLWSVPTLIYLFSILHGFSVCVGVFTRSSTAAVLATLILFMFSGCIHKGWEAKEWSVNQDILETMRYDLGGRDDMPDISQDDDEPEVASGVLGFILTSLDVAHFILPKTGDADLITRKVRALVTEPTPVLEDEDAHLTITHHPSDFELVATAPTLEEPGLEWIHHDEDGRLVGTIRASRRSRLPDPDAAQADQQRRPKKVRAVDAAKQLHEEVTGLASTSGTPSQGREPVETLYTAYVSWTEERAGEEIRHIAHFFTFGNNIFRVEGEFASDWANQDHQDTRMLRFIGNFRFAGFGVQGSNAWYKDQFDWDAPLRYNIFFSIASSLAFCLTSLACAAWRLSRLDF
;
A
#
# COMPACT_ATOMS: atom_id res chain seq x y z
N MET A 1 11.16 34.47 25.79
CA MET A 1 10.65 35.26 24.65
C MET A 1 9.17 35.51 24.86
N ASN A 2 8.70 36.75 24.75
CA ASN A 2 7.26 37.03 24.85
C ASN A 2 6.54 36.45 23.63
N LYS A 3 5.36 35.83 23.82
CA LYS A 3 4.53 35.26 22.74
C LYS A 3 4.30 36.24 21.58
N SER A 4 4.19 37.54 21.89
CA SER A 4 3.99 38.60 20.89
C SER A 4 5.16 38.71 19.90
N THR A 5 6.40 38.62 20.36
CA THR A 5 7.59 38.72 19.49
C THR A 5 7.71 37.51 18.56
N ALA A 6 7.41 36.31 19.06
CA ALA A 6 7.39 35.10 18.25
C ALA A 6 6.31 35.16 17.16
N SER A 7 5.10 35.58 17.53
CA SER A 7 3.98 35.75 16.61
C SER A 7 4.27 36.80 15.54
N ALA A 8 4.92 37.91 15.89
CA ALA A 8 5.27 38.96 14.93
C ALA A 8 6.31 38.48 13.90
N LEU A 9 7.31 37.72 14.32
CA LEU A 9 8.33 37.15 13.41
C LEU A 9 7.72 36.12 12.45
N LEU A 10 6.80 35.30 12.95
CA LEU A 10 6.10 34.32 12.11
C LEU A 10 5.19 35.02 11.11
N LEU A 11 4.48 36.08 11.53
CA LEU A 11 3.61 36.85 10.65
C LEU A 11 4.40 37.62 9.58
N ASP A 12 5.55 38.19 9.93
CA ASP A 12 6.48 38.82 8.98
C ASP A 12 6.94 37.82 7.92
N ALA A 13 7.37 36.64 8.36
CA ALA A 13 7.76 35.57 7.47
C ALA A 13 6.59 35.09 6.59
N PHE A 14 5.38 35.01 7.14
CA PHE A 14 4.18 34.64 6.39
C PHE A 14 3.85 35.65 5.29
N TYR A 15 3.85 36.95 5.59
CA TYR A 15 3.60 37.99 4.58
C TYR A 15 4.67 38.01 3.50
N GLN A 16 5.93 37.81 3.87
CA GLN A 16 7.03 37.72 2.91
C GLN A 16 6.81 36.60 1.88
N VAL A 17 6.15 35.51 2.29
CA VAL A 17 5.81 34.41 1.39
C VAL A 17 4.62 34.74 0.50
N LEU A 18 3.59 35.37 1.05
CA LEU A 18 2.41 35.80 0.27
C LEU A 18 2.77 36.80 -0.85
N ASP A 19 3.77 37.65 -0.61
CA ASP A 19 4.25 38.64 -1.58
C ASP A 19 5.15 38.04 -2.66
N ASP A 20 5.62 36.81 -2.49
CA ASP A 20 6.53 36.18 -3.45
C ASP A 20 5.80 35.67 -4.71
N LYS A 21 6.42 35.86 -5.88
CA LYS A 21 5.84 35.42 -7.17
C LYS A 21 5.75 33.89 -7.26
N ILE A 22 6.71 33.18 -6.67
CA ILE A 22 6.77 31.72 -6.67
C ILE A 22 5.60 31.17 -5.84
N PHE A 23 5.22 31.84 -4.76
CA PHE A 23 4.03 31.45 -4.00
C PHE A 23 2.77 31.51 -4.86
N ARG A 24 2.54 32.62 -5.58
CA ARG A 24 1.35 32.74 -6.44
C ARG A 24 1.33 31.66 -7.50
N LEU A 25 2.50 31.32 -8.07
CA LEU A 25 2.64 30.21 -9.00
C LEU A 25 2.28 28.86 -8.36
N LEU A 26 2.75 28.59 -7.15
CA LEU A 26 2.42 27.37 -6.39
C LEU A 26 0.93 27.27 -6.09
N VAL A 27 0.28 28.36 -5.68
CA VAL A 27 -1.18 28.38 -5.47
C VAL A 27 -1.93 28.11 -6.76
N ILE A 28 -1.52 28.73 -7.88
CA ILE A 28 -2.13 28.47 -9.19
C ILE A 28 -1.94 27.00 -9.57
N LEU A 29 -0.76 26.43 -9.35
CA LEU A 29 -0.48 25.02 -9.62
C LEU A 29 -1.36 24.11 -8.75
N THR A 30 -1.49 24.40 -7.46
CA THR A 30 -2.38 23.67 -6.56
C THR A 30 -3.84 23.73 -7.03
N ILE A 31 -4.33 24.92 -7.38
CA ILE A 31 -5.69 25.09 -7.92
C ILE A 31 -5.85 24.31 -9.23
N ALA A 32 -4.85 24.35 -10.12
CA ALA A 32 -4.88 23.61 -11.38
C ALA A 32 -4.90 22.09 -11.18
N MET A 33 -4.33 21.58 -10.08
CA MET A 33 -4.39 20.16 -9.72
C MET A 33 -5.71 19.77 -9.05
N VAL A 34 -6.32 20.67 -8.28
CA VAL A 34 -7.63 20.45 -7.66
C VAL A 34 -8.77 20.59 -8.67
N ALA A 35 -8.69 21.54 -9.60
CA ALA A 35 -9.77 21.88 -10.52
C ALA A 35 -10.34 20.67 -11.31
N PRO A 36 -9.53 19.73 -11.84
CA PRO A 36 -10.06 18.54 -12.51
C PRO A 36 -10.99 17.71 -11.64
N THR A 37 -10.74 17.61 -10.32
CA THR A 37 -11.60 16.83 -9.40
C THR A 37 -12.96 17.47 -9.14
N VAL A 38 -13.08 18.76 -9.40
CA VAL A 38 -14.32 19.54 -9.29
C VAL A 38 -15.04 19.60 -10.64
N LEU A 39 -14.28 19.70 -11.74
CA LEU A 39 -14.81 19.82 -13.09
C LEU A 39 -15.22 18.46 -13.68
N VAL A 40 -14.65 17.37 -13.20
CA VAL A 40 -14.92 16.01 -13.69
C VAL A 40 -15.45 15.16 -12.54
N GLY A 41 -16.75 14.84 -12.59
CA GLY A 41 -17.40 13.95 -11.64
C GLY A 41 -17.44 12.53 -12.17
N PHE A 42 -16.94 11.58 -11.38
CA PHE A 42 -16.90 10.16 -11.72
C PHE A 42 -18.09 9.46 -11.03
N GLN A 43 -19.21 9.32 -11.74
CA GLN A 43 -20.40 8.64 -11.20
C GLN A 43 -20.33 7.13 -11.46
N GLU A 44 -21.27 6.34 -10.95
CA GLU A 44 -21.23 4.88 -11.07
C GLU A 44 -21.25 4.38 -12.53
N GLU A 45 -22.05 5.02 -13.40
CA GLU A 45 -22.26 4.55 -14.78
C GLU A 45 -21.54 5.38 -15.85
N HIS A 46 -21.20 6.64 -15.55
CA HIS A 46 -20.63 7.58 -16.51
C HIS A 46 -19.74 8.63 -15.87
N ILE A 47 -18.91 9.27 -16.69
CA ILE A 47 -18.12 10.42 -16.30
C ILE A 47 -18.81 11.69 -16.77
N SER A 48 -19.13 12.57 -15.82
CA SER A 48 -19.66 13.90 -16.09
C SER A 48 -18.50 14.91 -16.19
N VAL A 49 -18.49 15.71 -17.25
CA VAL A 49 -17.51 16.78 -17.47
C VAL A 49 -18.22 18.13 -17.44
N LEU A 50 -17.60 19.10 -16.77
CA LEU A 50 -18.11 20.46 -16.55
C LEU A 50 -19.53 20.46 -15.97
N PHE A 51 -19.73 19.78 -14.83
CA PHE A 51 -21.01 19.75 -14.12
C PHE A 51 -22.18 19.17 -14.95
N GLY A 52 -21.89 18.15 -15.76
CA GLY A 52 -22.91 17.46 -16.59
C GLY A 52 -23.14 18.10 -17.97
N LEU A 53 -22.30 19.04 -18.41
CA LEU A 53 -22.36 19.54 -19.80
C LEU A 53 -22.03 18.46 -20.84
N LYS A 54 -21.22 17.47 -20.46
CA LYS A 54 -20.90 16.34 -21.32
C LYS A 54 -20.72 15.07 -20.51
N GLU A 55 -21.40 14.02 -20.92
CA GLU A 55 -21.37 12.70 -20.28
C GLU A 55 -20.66 11.71 -21.19
N TYR A 56 -19.77 10.90 -20.63
CA TYR A 56 -19.07 9.86 -21.35
C TYR A 56 -19.23 8.53 -20.60
N PRO A 57 -19.71 7.46 -21.27
CA PRO A 57 -19.74 6.14 -20.66
C PRO A 57 -18.33 5.59 -20.49
N TYR A 58 -18.11 4.80 -19.43
CA TYR A 58 -16.80 4.24 -19.11
C TYR A 58 -16.22 3.41 -20.26
N ASP A 59 -17.05 2.65 -20.98
CA ASP A 59 -16.64 1.82 -22.13
C ASP A 59 -15.81 2.58 -23.17
N THR A 60 -16.13 3.86 -23.40
CA THR A 60 -15.41 4.69 -24.36
C THR A 60 -13.98 4.98 -23.89
N LEU A 61 -13.78 5.18 -22.59
CA LEU A 61 -12.45 5.38 -22.00
C LEU A 61 -11.64 4.10 -21.93
N VAL A 62 -12.28 3.00 -21.56
CA VAL A 62 -11.66 1.66 -21.54
C VAL A 62 -11.10 1.32 -22.93
N GLN A 63 -11.91 1.55 -23.96
CA GLN A 63 -11.52 1.33 -25.35
C GLN A 63 -10.44 2.31 -25.84
N PHE A 64 -10.52 3.59 -25.47
CA PHE A 64 -9.56 4.61 -25.89
C PHE A 64 -8.16 4.40 -25.29
N PHE A 65 -8.08 4.04 -24.01
CA PHE A 65 -6.82 3.78 -23.32
C PHE A 65 -6.35 2.33 -23.44
N GLY A 66 -7.14 1.44 -24.06
CA GLY A 66 -6.83 0.01 -24.16
C GLY A 66 -6.73 -0.69 -22.79
N MET A 67 -7.36 -0.12 -21.76
CA MET A 67 -7.42 -0.74 -20.44
C MET A 67 -8.38 -1.92 -20.51
N ARG A 68 -8.06 -3.01 -19.80
CA ARG A 68 -9.02 -4.10 -19.55
C ARG A 68 -9.45 -3.96 -18.11
N LEU A 69 -10.59 -3.33 -17.87
CA LEU A 69 -11.24 -3.43 -16.57
C LEU A 69 -11.86 -4.82 -16.47
N SER A 70 -11.66 -5.48 -15.33
CA SER A 70 -12.43 -6.67 -14.95
C SER A 70 -13.92 -6.33 -15.07
N ALA A 71 -14.75 -7.25 -15.55
CA ALA A 71 -16.18 -7.01 -15.79
C ALA A 71 -16.96 -6.47 -14.56
N ASP A 72 -16.39 -6.62 -13.36
CA ASP A 72 -17.01 -6.28 -12.08
C ASP A 72 -16.23 -5.22 -11.25
N ALA A 73 -15.15 -4.63 -11.77
CA ALA A 73 -14.45 -3.57 -11.04
C ALA A 73 -15.25 -2.26 -11.15
N GLU A 74 -15.66 -1.68 -10.02
CA GLU A 74 -16.24 -0.34 -9.94
C GLU A 74 -15.31 0.69 -10.63
N PRO A 75 -15.61 1.11 -11.88
CA PRO A 75 -14.65 1.84 -12.70
C PRO A 75 -14.37 3.23 -12.13
N ASN A 76 -15.39 3.82 -11.51
CA ASN A 76 -15.34 5.08 -10.78
C ASN A 76 -14.30 5.04 -9.65
N VAL A 77 -14.37 4.05 -8.75
CA VAL A 77 -13.47 3.95 -7.59
C VAL A 77 -12.04 3.73 -8.04
N PHE A 78 -11.82 2.82 -8.99
CA PHE A 78 -10.49 2.55 -9.53
C PHE A 78 -9.82 3.79 -10.13
N ILE A 79 -10.56 4.57 -10.92
CA ILE A 79 -10.03 5.79 -11.55
C ILE A 79 -9.74 6.87 -10.50
N ILE A 80 -10.64 7.07 -9.53
CA ILE A 80 -10.44 8.05 -8.45
C ILE A 80 -9.18 7.70 -7.65
N GLN A 81 -9.04 6.45 -7.21
CA GLN A 81 -7.86 6.01 -6.46
C GLN A 81 -6.56 6.12 -7.28
N SER A 82 -6.63 5.83 -8.58
CA SER A 82 -5.50 6.01 -9.50
C SER A 82 -5.10 7.48 -9.64
N LEU A 83 -6.07 8.40 -9.77
CA LEU A 83 -5.82 9.84 -9.82
C LEU A 83 -5.25 10.38 -8.51
N GLN A 84 -5.80 9.95 -7.38
CA GLN A 84 -5.29 10.28 -6.05
C GLN A 84 -3.84 9.84 -5.91
N THR A 85 -3.52 8.60 -6.29
CA THR A 85 -2.16 8.05 -6.25
C THR A 85 -1.21 8.80 -7.17
N LEU A 86 -1.61 9.07 -8.41
CA LEU A 86 -0.81 9.83 -9.37
C LEU A 86 -0.48 11.25 -8.87
N VAL A 87 -1.46 11.90 -8.25
CA VAL A 87 -1.26 13.24 -7.70
C VAL A 87 -0.38 13.21 -6.47
N ILE A 88 -0.60 12.30 -5.52
CA ILE A 88 0.20 12.24 -4.28
C ILE A 88 1.61 11.72 -4.55
N GLU A 89 1.73 10.48 -5.03
CA GLU A 89 3.02 9.80 -5.19
C GLU A 89 3.82 10.42 -6.35
N GLY A 90 3.13 10.72 -7.45
CA GLY A 90 3.74 11.31 -8.64
C GLY A 90 3.98 12.81 -8.45
N LEU A 91 2.94 13.62 -8.69
CA LEU A 91 3.11 15.07 -8.88
C LEU A 91 3.49 15.81 -7.60
N ALA A 92 2.77 15.63 -6.50
CA ALA A 92 2.96 16.37 -5.27
C ALA A 92 4.20 15.91 -4.49
N GLY A 93 4.36 14.59 -4.32
CA GLY A 93 5.46 13.98 -3.57
C GLY A 93 6.83 14.16 -4.21
N THR A 94 6.90 14.23 -5.55
CA THR A 94 8.17 14.51 -6.24
C THR A 94 8.30 15.98 -6.66
N LEU A 95 7.54 16.43 -7.66
CA LEU A 95 7.67 17.77 -8.23
C LEU A 95 7.19 18.86 -7.26
N GLY A 96 6.07 18.63 -6.57
CA GLY A 96 5.50 19.57 -5.60
C GLY A 96 6.49 19.91 -4.47
N ILE A 97 7.13 18.88 -3.90
CA ILE A 97 8.17 19.06 -2.88
C ILE A 97 9.36 19.85 -3.43
N VAL A 98 9.82 19.55 -4.66
CA VAL A 98 10.90 20.31 -5.31
C VAL A 98 10.55 21.79 -5.46
N PHE A 99 9.34 22.11 -5.92
CA PHE A 99 8.88 23.49 -6.05
C PHE A 99 8.73 24.18 -4.68
N CYS A 100 8.26 23.46 -3.66
CA CYS A 100 8.17 23.99 -2.29
C CYS A 100 9.56 24.32 -1.72
N ILE A 101 10.56 23.48 -1.98
CA ILE A 101 11.95 23.76 -1.58
C ILE A 101 12.48 24.98 -2.34
N ALA A 102 12.28 25.06 -3.65
CA ALA A 102 12.69 26.23 -4.44
C ALA A 102 12.05 27.53 -3.92
N ALA A 103 10.77 27.48 -3.54
CA ALA A 103 10.03 28.61 -2.99
C ALA A 103 10.48 29.02 -1.58
N THR A 104 11.09 28.13 -0.80
CA THR A 104 11.44 28.40 0.61
C THR A 104 12.95 28.54 0.84
N ALA A 105 13.78 28.12 -0.11
CA ALA A 105 15.24 28.14 0.03
C ALA A 105 15.86 29.52 0.18
N PHE A 106 15.15 30.59 -0.20
CA PHE A 106 15.65 31.96 -0.04
C PHE A 106 15.49 32.54 1.37
N PHE A 107 14.65 31.94 2.23
CA PHE A 107 14.30 32.53 3.53
C PHE A 107 15.52 32.80 4.41
N ILE A 108 16.46 31.86 4.44
CA ILE A 108 17.65 31.96 5.28
C ILE A 108 18.76 32.80 4.62
N PRO A 109 19.20 32.50 3.38
CA PRO A 109 20.23 33.28 2.70
C PRO A 109 19.94 34.77 2.67
N ARG A 110 18.70 35.17 2.40
CA ARG A 110 18.28 36.58 2.30
C ARG A 110 18.45 37.36 3.60
N ILE A 111 18.32 36.71 4.76
CA ILE A 111 18.53 37.36 6.07
C ILE A 111 20.03 37.48 6.39
N LEU A 112 20.84 36.62 5.77
CA LEU A 112 22.30 36.61 5.93
C LEU A 112 23.02 37.49 4.89
N GLU A 113 22.30 38.07 3.92
CA GLU A 113 22.84 39.02 2.96
C GLU A 113 23.29 40.31 3.64
N LYS A 114 24.39 40.88 3.13
CA LYS A 114 25.02 42.09 3.68
C LYS A 114 24.02 43.27 3.64
N GLY A 115 23.86 43.97 4.77
CA GLY A 115 22.87 45.03 4.96
C GLY A 115 21.54 44.57 5.58
N ALA A 116 20.96 43.46 5.12
CA ALA A 116 19.78 42.85 5.78
C ALA A 116 20.16 42.22 7.12
N ALA A 117 21.35 41.62 7.20
CA ALA A 117 21.90 41.08 8.44
C ALA A 117 22.06 42.17 9.52
N ASP A 118 22.64 43.33 9.18
CA ASP A 118 22.94 44.41 10.14
C ASP A 118 21.67 44.98 10.80
N THR A 119 20.58 45.07 10.02
CA THR A 119 19.27 45.54 10.51
C THR A 119 18.51 44.48 11.30
N THR A 120 18.67 43.20 10.96
CA THR A 120 17.97 42.10 11.63
C THR A 120 18.65 41.72 12.95
N PHE A 121 19.98 41.66 12.98
CA PHE A 121 20.77 41.25 14.15
C PHE A 121 21.04 42.39 15.15
N SER A 122 20.76 43.65 14.80
CA SER A 122 20.78 44.77 15.77
C SER A 122 19.60 44.72 16.75
N ARG A 123 18.56 43.93 16.45
CA ARG A 123 17.44 43.68 17.37
C ARG A 123 17.84 42.60 18.39
N PRO A 124 17.38 42.68 19.65
CA PRO A 124 17.70 41.70 20.70
C PRO A 124 16.90 40.39 20.54
N VAL A 125 16.98 39.76 19.37
CA VAL A 125 16.34 38.49 19.04
C VAL A 125 17.41 37.41 18.97
N SER A 126 17.19 36.26 19.61
CA SER A 126 18.15 35.17 19.56
C SER A 126 18.30 34.63 18.13
N ARG A 127 19.53 34.31 17.71
CA ARG A 127 19.80 33.76 16.37
C ARG A 127 19.06 32.44 16.13
N LEU A 128 18.93 31.61 17.18
CA LEU A 128 18.17 30.36 17.13
C LEU A 128 16.67 30.61 16.89
N THR A 129 16.09 31.62 17.55
CA THR A 129 14.69 32.02 17.33
C THR A 129 14.47 32.43 15.88
N LEU A 130 15.39 33.23 15.31
CA LEU A 130 15.28 33.65 13.91
C LEU A 130 15.32 32.43 12.98
N LEU A 131 16.26 31.51 13.18
CA LEU A 131 16.37 30.28 12.41
C LEU A 131 15.09 29.44 12.49
N LEU A 132 14.61 29.14 13.71
CA LEU A 132 13.43 28.31 13.92
C LEU A 132 12.16 28.99 13.37
N SER A 133 12.01 30.31 13.53
CA SER A 133 10.86 31.03 12.97
C SER A 133 10.76 30.86 11.46
N ARG A 134 11.88 30.86 10.74
CA ARG A 134 11.93 30.70 9.29
C ARG A 134 11.68 29.25 8.87
N TYR A 135 12.23 28.29 9.61
CA TYR A 135 11.92 26.87 9.41
C TYR A 135 10.41 26.61 9.57
N PHE A 136 9.81 27.04 10.69
CA PHE A 136 8.38 26.84 10.93
C PHE A 136 7.48 27.61 9.95
N SER A 137 7.92 28.77 9.46
CA SER A 137 7.18 29.49 8.42
C SER A 137 7.16 28.72 7.10
N GLY A 138 8.26 28.07 6.72
CA GLY A 138 8.31 27.15 5.58
C GLY A 138 7.39 25.94 5.78
N LEU A 139 7.37 25.35 6.98
CA LEU A 139 6.47 24.24 7.29
C LEU A 139 4.99 24.65 7.22
N LEU A 140 4.64 25.79 7.82
CA LEU A 140 3.26 26.31 7.80
C LEU A 140 2.81 26.58 6.36
N PHE A 141 3.69 27.15 5.55
CA PHE A 141 3.46 27.39 4.13
C PHE A 141 3.07 26.12 3.38
N VAL A 142 3.89 25.08 3.48
CA VAL A 142 3.61 23.80 2.81
C VAL A 142 2.39 23.11 3.40
N THR A 143 2.15 23.25 4.70
CA THR A 143 0.94 22.73 5.36
C THR A 143 -0.31 23.33 4.73
N ILE A 144 -0.36 24.64 4.52
CA ILE A 144 -1.51 25.29 3.88
C ILE A 144 -1.71 24.78 2.45
N LEU A 145 -0.64 24.68 1.65
CA LEU A 145 -0.71 24.15 0.28
C LEU A 145 -1.19 22.68 0.25
N ALA A 146 -0.67 21.84 1.15
CA ALA A 146 -1.04 20.43 1.24
C ALA A 146 -2.51 20.26 1.66
N VAL A 147 -2.98 21.04 2.64
CA VAL A 147 -4.39 21.03 3.07
C VAL A 147 -5.31 21.49 1.95
N ILE A 148 -4.96 22.55 1.21
CA ILE A 148 -5.76 23.02 0.07
C ILE A 148 -5.76 21.97 -1.05
N LEU A 149 -4.62 21.37 -1.36
CA LEU A 149 -4.50 20.35 -2.40
C LEU A 149 -5.33 19.11 -2.06
N ILE A 150 -5.03 18.48 -0.93
CA ILE A 150 -5.61 17.18 -0.56
C ILE A 150 -7.05 17.35 -0.07
N GLY A 151 -7.31 18.36 0.77
CA GLY A 151 -8.67 18.67 1.20
C GLY A 151 -9.55 19.13 0.03
N GLY A 152 -9.00 19.93 -0.89
CA GLY A 152 -9.72 20.36 -2.09
C GLY A 152 -10.07 19.21 -3.02
N MET A 153 -9.13 18.29 -3.26
CA MET A 153 -9.41 17.08 -4.06
C MET A 153 -10.40 16.13 -3.38
N HIS A 154 -10.25 15.89 -2.07
CA HIS A 154 -11.17 15.06 -1.31
C HIS A 154 -12.60 15.63 -1.36
N LEU A 155 -12.75 16.93 -1.14
CA LEU A 155 -14.04 17.61 -1.22
C LEU A 155 -14.60 17.61 -2.65
N GLY A 156 -13.74 17.75 -3.67
CA GLY A 156 -14.12 17.64 -5.07
C GLY A 156 -14.73 16.26 -5.38
N PHE A 157 -14.03 15.19 -5.05
CA PHE A 157 -14.55 13.83 -5.26
C PHE A 157 -15.80 13.53 -4.42
N LEU A 158 -15.85 14.00 -3.17
CA LEU A 158 -17.01 13.80 -2.32
C LEU A 158 -18.27 14.47 -2.89
N ILE A 159 -18.16 15.71 -3.35
CA ILE A 159 -19.31 16.48 -3.84
C ILE A 159 -19.72 16.06 -5.25
N PHE A 160 -18.76 15.84 -6.15
CA PHE A 160 -19.04 15.65 -7.58
C PHE A 160 -19.05 14.19 -8.04
N SER A 161 -18.36 13.31 -7.32
CA SER A 161 -18.34 11.86 -7.60
C SER A 161 -19.10 11.04 -6.56
N GLY A 162 -19.53 11.63 -5.44
CA GLY A 162 -20.19 10.90 -4.34
C GLY A 162 -19.28 9.94 -3.57
N TYR A 163 -17.98 9.91 -3.90
CA TYR A 163 -17.01 8.99 -3.31
C TYR A 163 -16.17 9.70 -2.25
N SER A 164 -16.15 9.13 -1.05
CA SER A 164 -15.31 9.60 0.06
C SER A 164 -14.24 8.57 0.38
N ASP A 165 -12.99 9.02 0.41
CA ASP A 165 -11.88 8.25 0.95
C ASP A 165 -11.20 9.07 2.05
N PRO A 166 -11.62 8.94 3.31
CA PRO A 166 -11.00 9.64 4.44
C PRO A 166 -9.50 9.31 4.58
N GLY A 167 -9.10 8.12 4.15
CA GLY A 167 -7.70 7.67 4.16
C GLY A 167 -6.78 8.58 3.35
N PHE A 168 -7.29 9.20 2.29
CA PHE A 168 -6.57 10.17 1.46
C PHE A 168 -6.10 11.42 2.25
N LEU A 169 -6.81 11.83 3.31
CA LEU A 169 -6.44 12.99 4.12
C LEU A 169 -5.12 12.77 4.88
N TRP A 170 -4.73 11.52 5.13
CA TRP A 170 -3.45 11.18 5.76
C TRP A 170 -2.24 11.53 4.89
N SER A 171 -2.43 11.83 3.61
CA SER A 171 -1.35 12.32 2.75
C SER A 171 -0.87 13.73 3.14
N VAL A 172 -1.67 14.51 3.88
CA VAL A 172 -1.28 15.86 4.36
C VAL A 172 -0.08 15.76 5.31
N PRO A 173 -0.15 15.03 6.44
CA PRO A 173 1.00 14.89 7.34
C PRO A 173 2.21 14.24 6.65
N THR A 174 2.02 13.38 5.65
CA THR A 174 3.10 12.78 4.86
C THR A 174 3.90 13.80 4.08
N LEU A 175 3.21 14.67 3.32
CA LEU A 175 3.88 15.73 2.56
C LEU A 175 4.59 16.71 3.50
N ILE A 176 3.98 17.02 4.65
CA ILE A 176 4.59 17.87 5.67
C ILE A 176 5.84 17.19 6.25
N TYR A 177 5.77 15.90 6.59
CA TYR A 177 6.89 15.11 7.10
C TYR A 177 8.05 15.11 6.09
N LEU A 178 7.78 14.73 4.84
CA LEU A 178 8.79 14.70 3.77
C LEU A 178 9.42 16.08 3.55
N PHE A 179 8.60 17.13 3.46
CA PHE A 179 9.08 18.50 3.32
C PHE A 179 9.91 18.95 4.52
N SER A 180 9.51 18.60 5.75
CA SER A 180 10.18 19.05 6.97
C SER A 180 11.65 18.62 7.04
N ILE A 181 11.94 17.40 6.57
CA ILE A 181 13.29 16.82 6.54
C ILE A 181 14.16 17.55 5.52
N LEU A 182 13.66 17.68 4.29
CA LEU A 182 14.37 18.33 3.19
C LEU A 182 14.57 19.82 3.45
N HIS A 183 13.56 20.49 4.02
CA HIS A 183 13.64 21.90 4.40
C HIS A 183 14.66 22.11 5.53
N GLY A 184 14.77 21.18 6.50
CA GLY A 184 15.78 21.24 7.55
C GLY A 184 17.21 21.22 6.99
N PHE A 185 17.46 20.37 6.00
CA PHE A 185 18.74 20.34 5.28
C PHE A 185 18.96 21.59 4.43
N SER A 186 17.93 22.05 3.71
CA SER A 186 17.98 23.28 2.90
C SER A 186 18.34 24.50 3.75
N VAL A 187 17.74 24.64 4.94
CA VAL A 187 18.06 25.67 5.93
C VAL A 187 19.53 25.59 6.35
N CYS A 188 20.04 24.38 6.63
CA CYS A 188 21.45 24.18 6.97
C CYS A 188 22.36 24.68 5.85
N VAL A 189 22.18 24.19 4.62
CA VAL A 189 22.99 24.63 3.47
C VAL A 189 22.87 26.14 3.24
N GLY A 190 21.67 26.70 3.40
CA GLY A 190 21.42 28.13 3.30
C GLY A 190 22.22 28.97 4.31
N VAL A 191 22.38 28.49 5.55
CA VAL A 191 23.25 29.15 6.55
C VAL A 191 24.72 29.08 6.16
N PHE A 192 25.19 27.90 5.74
CA PHE A 192 26.60 27.68 5.44
C PHE A 192 27.07 28.43 4.19
N THR A 193 26.25 28.43 3.15
CA THR A 193 26.60 28.97 1.83
C THR A 193 26.16 30.42 1.64
N ARG A 194 25.18 30.90 2.43
CA ARG A 194 24.51 32.19 2.23
C ARG A 194 23.98 32.36 0.79
N SER A 195 23.61 31.26 0.14
CA SER A 195 23.13 31.24 -1.25
C SER A 195 21.87 30.39 -1.38
N SER A 196 20.81 30.98 -1.92
CA SER A 196 19.54 30.28 -2.19
C SER A 196 19.72 29.19 -3.23
N THR A 197 20.45 29.47 -4.31
CA THR A 197 20.73 28.51 -5.38
C THR A 197 21.49 27.28 -4.85
N ALA A 198 22.50 27.49 -3.99
CA ALA A 198 23.24 26.38 -3.39
C ALA A 198 22.35 25.54 -2.47
N ALA A 199 21.47 26.18 -1.68
CA ALA A 199 20.51 25.48 -0.82
C ALA A 199 19.52 24.63 -1.64
N VAL A 200 18.99 25.15 -2.75
CA VAL A 200 18.10 24.38 -3.65
C VAL A 200 18.84 23.19 -4.26
N LEU A 201 19.98 23.44 -4.91
CA LEU A 201 20.72 22.39 -5.63
C LEU A 201 21.20 21.28 -4.70
N ALA A 202 21.75 21.62 -3.54
CA ALA A 202 22.20 20.63 -2.57
C ALA A 202 21.04 19.78 -2.03
N THR A 203 19.88 20.40 -1.78
CA THR A 203 18.70 19.68 -1.30
C THR A 203 18.15 18.74 -2.36
N LEU A 204 18.17 19.14 -3.65
CA LEU A 204 17.78 18.29 -4.76
C LEU A 204 18.71 17.09 -4.91
N ILE A 205 20.03 17.33 -4.82
CA ILE A 205 21.02 16.25 -4.85
C ILE A 205 20.78 15.30 -3.68
N LEU A 206 20.55 15.80 -2.46
CA LEU A 206 20.24 14.96 -1.31
C LEU A 206 18.96 14.12 -1.54
N PHE A 207 17.90 14.74 -2.05
CA PHE A 207 16.63 14.07 -2.27
C PHE A 207 16.73 12.94 -3.30
N MET A 208 17.36 13.22 -4.44
CA MET A 208 17.60 12.21 -5.48
C MET A 208 18.57 11.12 -5.02
N PHE A 209 19.66 11.51 -4.35
CA PHE A 209 20.66 10.57 -3.86
C PHE A 209 20.08 9.64 -2.79
N SER A 210 19.32 10.15 -1.83
CA SER A 210 18.62 9.34 -0.84
C SER A 210 17.66 8.35 -1.49
N GLY A 211 16.84 8.80 -2.47
CA GLY A 211 15.94 7.91 -3.20
C GLY A 211 16.67 6.80 -3.95
N CYS A 212 17.78 7.11 -4.63
CA CYS A 212 18.61 6.12 -5.32
C CYS A 212 19.25 5.11 -4.36
N ILE A 213 19.79 5.58 -3.22
CA ILE A 213 20.39 4.70 -2.20
C ILE A 213 19.33 3.77 -1.60
N HIS A 214 18.15 4.31 -1.29
CA HIS A 214 17.04 3.52 -0.76
C HIS A 214 16.60 2.43 -1.74
N LYS A 215 16.36 2.78 -3.01
CA LYS A 215 16.00 1.80 -4.06
C LYS A 215 17.10 0.78 -4.34
N GLY A 216 18.36 1.20 -4.32
CA GLY A 216 19.50 0.28 -4.47
C GLY A 216 19.60 -0.70 -3.31
N TRP A 217 19.34 -0.22 -2.09
CA TRP A 217 19.32 -1.05 -0.89
C TRP A 217 18.16 -2.04 -0.89
N GLU A 218 16.94 -1.62 -1.27
CA GLU A 218 15.79 -2.52 -1.48
C GLU A 218 16.15 -3.63 -2.48
N ALA A 219 16.82 -3.29 -3.59
CA ALA A 219 17.19 -4.26 -4.62
C ALA A 219 18.25 -5.25 -4.13
N LYS A 220 19.23 -4.78 -3.33
CA LYS A 220 20.23 -5.62 -2.68
C LYS A 220 19.57 -6.60 -1.71
N GLU A 221 18.78 -6.12 -0.75
CA GLU A 221 18.16 -6.98 0.26
C GLU A 221 17.18 -7.97 -0.38
N TRP A 222 16.44 -7.55 -1.40
CA TRP A 222 15.61 -8.46 -2.19
C TRP A 222 16.44 -9.55 -2.87
N SER A 223 17.56 -9.19 -3.50
CA SER A 223 18.46 -10.16 -4.14
C SER A 223 19.09 -11.13 -3.14
N VAL A 224 19.46 -10.69 -1.95
CA VAL A 224 20.01 -11.56 -0.89
C VAL A 224 18.96 -12.52 -0.37
N ASN A 225 17.71 -12.06 -0.25
CA ASN A 225 16.61 -12.91 0.21
C ASN A 225 15.94 -13.69 -0.92
N GLN A 226 16.36 -13.52 -2.18
CA GLN A 226 15.72 -14.15 -3.33
C GLN A 226 15.79 -15.67 -3.24
N ASP A 227 16.93 -16.26 -2.87
CA ASP A 227 17.09 -17.72 -2.75
C ASP A 227 16.23 -18.30 -1.63
N ILE A 228 16.11 -17.58 -0.51
CA ILE A 228 15.24 -17.96 0.62
C ILE A 228 13.78 -17.84 0.21
N LEU A 229 13.39 -16.77 -0.49
CA LEU A 229 12.03 -16.56 -1.00
C LEU A 229 11.67 -17.56 -2.07
N GLU A 230 12.60 -17.91 -2.95
CA GLU A 230 12.42 -18.95 -3.94
C GLU A 230 12.24 -20.30 -3.24
N THR A 231 13.09 -20.66 -2.28
CA THR A 231 12.95 -21.89 -1.47
C THR A 231 11.63 -21.93 -0.71
N MET A 232 11.28 -20.86 0.03
CA MET A 232 9.99 -20.73 0.70
C MET A 232 8.83 -20.79 -0.30
N ARG A 233 8.95 -20.18 -1.48
CA ARG A 233 7.94 -20.25 -2.55
C ARG A 233 7.87 -21.64 -3.17
N TYR A 234 8.97 -22.40 -3.25
CA TYR A 234 8.96 -23.78 -3.70
C TYR A 234 8.22 -24.65 -2.68
N ASP A 235 8.46 -24.43 -1.39
CA ASP A 235 7.76 -25.10 -0.29
C ASP A 235 6.28 -24.69 -0.19
N LEU A 236 5.97 -23.41 -0.44
CA LEU A 236 4.63 -22.82 -0.37
C LEU A 236 3.80 -23.00 -1.65
N GLY A 237 4.43 -22.99 -2.82
CA GLY A 237 3.79 -22.84 -4.13
C GLY A 237 3.32 -24.13 -4.78
N GLY A 238 3.68 -25.31 -4.23
CA GLY A 238 3.09 -26.60 -4.58
C GLY A 238 2.82 -26.82 -6.07
N ARG A 239 3.75 -26.45 -6.96
CA ARG A 239 3.56 -26.57 -8.41
C ARG A 239 3.79 -28.04 -8.81
N ASP A 240 2.74 -28.70 -9.28
CA ASP A 240 2.67 -30.16 -9.46
C ASP A 240 3.56 -30.74 -10.58
N ASP A 241 4.32 -29.94 -11.34
CA ASP A 241 4.95 -30.34 -12.61
C ASP A 241 6.46 -30.00 -12.77
N MET A 242 7.30 -30.06 -11.72
CA MET A 242 8.76 -29.87 -11.90
C MET A 242 9.61 -30.74 -10.95
N PRO A 243 10.80 -31.21 -11.40
CA PRO A 243 11.64 -32.12 -10.64
C PRO A 243 12.27 -31.45 -9.42
N ASP A 244 12.43 -32.22 -8.34
CA ASP A 244 13.14 -31.87 -7.11
C ASP A 244 14.51 -31.27 -7.47
N ILE A 245 14.70 -29.97 -7.21
CA ILE A 245 16.01 -29.35 -7.29
C ILE A 245 16.72 -29.70 -5.98
N SER A 246 17.86 -30.37 -6.08
CA SER A 246 18.74 -30.62 -4.94
C SER A 246 19.16 -29.28 -4.32
N GLN A 247 19.01 -29.17 -3.00
CA GLN A 247 19.61 -28.12 -2.19
C GLN A 247 21.13 -28.14 -2.42
N ASP A 248 21.64 -27.24 -3.25
CA ASP A 248 23.02 -26.79 -3.12
C ASP A 248 22.98 -25.69 -2.04
N ASP A 249 23.36 -26.07 -0.81
CA ASP A 249 23.59 -25.17 0.32
C ASP A 249 24.88 -24.36 0.08
N ASP A 250 24.94 -23.61 -1.02
CA ASP A 250 25.98 -22.61 -1.19
C ASP A 250 25.59 -21.40 -0.33
N GLU A 251 26.17 -21.32 0.88
CA GLU A 251 26.15 -20.09 1.66
C GLU A 251 26.53 -18.92 0.75
N PRO A 252 25.77 -17.80 0.74
CA PRO A 252 26.04 -16.71 -0.18
C PRO A 252 27.50 -16.26 0.02
N GLU A 253 28.33 -16.48 -1.00
CA GLU A 253 29.73 -16.04 -1.00
C GLU A 253 29.74 -14.56 -0.63
N VAL A 254 30.24 -14.24 0.56
CA VAL A 254 30.39 -12.85 1.02
C VAL A 254 31.25 -12.17 -0.02
N ALA A 255 30.63 -11.35 -0.87
CA ALA A 255 31.25 -10.71 -2.01
C ALA A 255 32.55 -10.03 -1.59
N SER A 256 33.69 -10.69 -1.78
CA SER A 256 34.96 -10.20 -1.24
C SER A 256 35.62 -9.24 -2.23
N GLY A 257 36.21 -8.17 -1.71
CA GLY A 257 36.85 -7.12 -2.50
C GLY A 257 35.96 -5.89 -2.74
N VAL A 258 36.04 -5.32 -3.95
CA VAL A 258 35.41 -4.02 -4.29
C VAL A 258 33.88 -4.09 -4.18
N LEU A 259 33.27 -5.23 -4.54
CA LEU A 259 31.83 -5.42 -4.47
C LEU A 259 31.32 -5.41 -3.02
N GLY A 260 31.97 -6.13 -2.11
CA GLY A 260 31.63 -6.09 -0.68
C GLY A 260 31.77 -4.70 -0.07
N PHE A 261 32.80 -3.95 -0.46
CA PHE A 261 32.95 -2.56 -0.03
C PHE A 261 31.79 -1.67 -0.52
N ILE A 262 31.35 -1.82 -1.77
CA ILE A 262 30.21 -1.07 -2.34
C ILE A 262 28.93 -1.44 -1.59
N LEU A 263 28.66 -2.73 -1.38
CA LEU A 263 27.46 -3.21 -0.68
C LEU A 263 27.42 -2.78 0.79
N THR A 264 28.57 -2.74 1.46
CA THR A 264 28.69 -2.25 2.84
C THR A 264 28.50 -0.73 2.90
N SER A 265 29.07 0.00 1.92
CA SER A 265 28.89 1.45 1.82
C SER A 265 27.43 1.81 1.58
N LEU A 266 26.70 0.99 0.82
CA LEU A 266 25.27 1.14 0.58
C LEU A 266 24.47 1.00 1.87
N ASP A 267 24.78 0.02 2.73
CA ASP A 267 24.12 -0.13 4.04
C ASP A 267 24.36 1.10 4.92
N VAL A 268 25.61 1.52 5.05
CA VAL A 268 25.97 2.68 5.87
C VAL A 268 25.26 3.94 5.35
N ALA A 269 25.24 4.14 4.03
CA ALA A 269 24.54 5.27 3.41
C ALA A 269 23.03 5.22 3.68
N HIS A 270 22.40 4.06 3.55
CA HIS A 270 20.98 3.86 3.85
C HIS A 270 20.67 4.21 5.32
N PHE A 271 21.49 3.76 6.27
CA PHE A 271 21.28 4.03 7.69
C PHE A 271 21.45 5.50 8.06
N ILE A 272 22.37 6.23 7.43
CA ILE A 272 22.65 7.64 7.74
C ILE A 272 21.67 8.59 7.04
N LEU A 273 21.29 8.29 5.80
CA LEU A 273 20.45 9.18 5.01
C LEU A 273 19.00 9.21 5.53
N PRO A 274 18.28 10.32 5.32
CA PRO A 274 16.85 10.37 5.61
C PRO A 274 16.09 9.42 4.69
N LYS A 275 15.12 8.69 5.22
CA LYS A 275 14.34 7.69 4.49
C LYS A 275 13.11 8.35 3.88
N THR A 276 13.35 9.16 2.85
CA THR A 276 12.29 9.88 2.16
C THR A 276 11.36 8.96 1.37
N GLY A 277 11.85 7.78 0.94
CA GLY A 277 11.06 6.75 0.26
C GLY A 277 10.01 6.08 1.15
N ASP A 278 10.31 5.91 2.44
CA ASP A 278 9.42 5.25 3.40
C ASP A 278 8.19 6.08 3.75
N ALA A 279 8.25 7.41 3.56
CA ALA A 279 7.16 8.32 3.95
C ALA A 279 5.80 7.88 3.38
N ASP A 280 5.81 7.43 2.13
CA ASP A 280 4.61 6.95 1.47
C ASP A 280 4.13 5.59 2.03
N LEU A 281 5.05 4.65 2.29
CA LEU A 281 4.72 3.35 2.90
C LEU A 281 4.13 3.50 4.30
N ILE A 282 4.70 4.39 5.12
CA ILE A 282 4.21 4.73 6.45
C ILE A 282 2.75 5.22 6.36
N THR A 283 2.46 6.05 5.37
CA THR A 283 1.13 6.62 5.17
C THR A 283 0.13 5.55 4.77
N ARG A 284 0.52 4.64 3.87
CA ARG A 284 -0.32 3.50 3.50
C ARG A 284 -0.63 2.63 4.71
N LYS A 285 0.36 2.30 5.55
CA LYS A 285 0.16 1.50 6.77
C LYS A 285 -0.71 2.22 7.81
N VAL A 286 -0.49 3.53 8.03
CA VAL A 286 -1.35 4.33 8.92
C VAL A 286 -2.78 4.43 8.39
N ARG A 287 -2.94 4.58 7.07
CA ARG A 287 -4.24 4.59 6.41
C ARG A 287 -4.94 3.24 6.57
N ALA A 288 -4.25 2.13 6.36
CA ALA A 288 -4.78 0.79 6.56
C ALA A 288 -5.29 0.60 7.99
N LEU A 289 -4.48 0.98 8.99
CA LEU A 289 -4.86 0.90 10.41
C LEU A 289 -6.13 1.70 10.78
N VAL A 290 -6.47 2.74 10.03
CA VAL A 290 -7.60 3.64 10.34
C VAL A 290 -8.82 3.37 9.46
N THR A 291 -8.63 2.85 8.25
CA THR A 291 -9.66 2.81 7.20
C THR A 291 -10.01 1.39 6.75
N GLU A 292 -9.09 0.44 6.83
CA GLU A 292 -9.37 -0.92 6.39
C GLU A 292 -10.21 -1.64 7.47
N PRO A 293 -11.26 -2.38 7.07
CA PRO A 293 -11.97 -3.26 7.98
C PRO A 293 -10.95 -4.23 8.60
N THR A 294 -11.08 -4.50 9.89
CA THR A 294 -10.34 -5.61 10.50
C THR A 294 -10.57 -6.87 9.66
N PRO A 295 -9.50 -7.57 9.25
CA PRO A 295 -9.63 -8.75 8.42
C PRO A 295 -10.57 -9.75 9.09
N VAL A 296 -11.36 -10.44 8.28
CA VAL A 296 -12.33 -11.44 8.75
C VAL A 296 -11.60 -12.58 9.47
N LEU A 297 -10.41 -12.93 8.98
CA LEU A 297 -9.52 -13.91 9.58
C LEU A 297 -8.07 -13.66 9.17
N GLU A 298 -7.15 -13.82 10.12
CA GLU A 298 -5.71 -13.97 9.89
C GLU A 298 -5.28 -15.35 10.42
N ASP A 299 -4.97 -16.28 9.50
CA ASP A 299 -4.48 -17.62 9.81
C ASP A 299 -2.96 -17.64 9.58
N GLU A 300 -2.20 -17.32 10.63
CA GLU A 300 -0.73 -17.24 10.59
C GLU A 300 -0.10 -18.56 10.16
N ASP A 301 -0.63 -19.69 10.64
CA ASP A 301 -0.15 -21.05 10.33
C ASP A 301 -0.29 -21.40 8.84
N ALA A 302 -1.31 -20.84 8.19
CA ALA A 302 -1.58 -21.02 6.78
C ALA A 302 -1.04 -19.89 5.90
N HIS A 303 -0.45 -18.85 6.52
CA HIS A 303 -0.07 -17.59 5.88
C HIS A 303 -1.20 -16.99 5.03
N LEU A 304 -2.42 -17.03 5.54
CA LEU A 304 -3.64 -16.59 4.84
C LEU A 304 -4.35 -15.47 5.61
N THR A 305 -4.70 -14.40 4.90
CA THR A 305 -5.59 -13.35 5.38
C THR A 305 -6.86 -13.31 4.52
N ILE A 306 -8.03 -13.37 5.14
CA ILE A 306 -9.33 -13.13 4.50
C ILE A 306 -9.75 -11.69 4.79
N THR A 307 -9.76 -10.86 3.75
CA THR A 307 -9.96 -9.41 3.89
C THR A 307 -11.42 -8.99 3.99
N HIS A 308 -12.34 -9.72 3.34
CA HIS A 308 -13.75 -9.35 3.22
C HIS A 308 -14.67 -10.55 3.36
N HIS A 309 -15.88 -10.31 3.88
CA HIS A 309 -16.98 -11.28 3.88
C HIS A 309 -17.50 -11.51 2.44
N PRO A 310 -18.15 -12.65 2.15
CA PRO A 310 -18.92 -12.79 0.93
C PRO A 310 -20.05 -11.75 0.91
N SER A 311 -20.31 -11.12 -0.23
CA SER A 311 -21.32 -10.06 -0.36
C SER A 311 -22.72 -10.57 0.03
N ASP A 312 -23.38 -9.85 0.95
CA ASP A 312 -24.70 -10.16 1.53
C ASP A 312 -24.76 -11.35 2.50
N PHE A 313 -23.61 -11.94 2.87
CA PHE A 313 -23.58 -13.07 3.80
C PHE A 313 -23.14 -12.64 5.21
N GLU A 314 -23.83 -13.16 6.22
CA GLU A 314 -23.51 -12.95 7.63
C GLU A 314 -22.65 -14.10 8.16
N LEU A 315 -21.60 -13.80 8.91
CA LEU A 315 -20.73 -14.82 9.52
C LEU A 315 -21.41 -15.42 10.75
N VAL A 316 -21.55 -16.74 10.80
CA VAL A 316 -22.27 -17.46 11.86
C VAL A 316 -21.38 -18.40 12.66
N ALA A 317 -20.40 -19.03 12.01
CA ALA A 317 -19.39 -19.83 12.71
C ALA A 317 -18.03 -19.13 12.61
N THR A 318 -17.49 -18.72 13.76
CA THR A 318 -16.17 -18.12 13.89
C THR A 318 -15.17 -19.14 14.43
N ALA A 319 -14.03 -19.27 13.76
CA ALA A 319 -12.87 -20.05 14.19
C ALA A 319 -11.61 -19.18 14.15
N PRO A 320 -10.62 -19.43 15.04
CA PRO A 320 -9.37 -18.65 15.05
C PRO A 320 -8.44 -18.99 13.87
N THR A 321 -8.67 -20.12 13.19
CA THR A 321 -7.97 -20.54 11.97
C THR A 321 -8.98 -21.15 11.01
N LEU A 322 -8.59 -21.38 9.75
CA LEU A 322 -9.44 -22.14 8.81
C LEU A 322 -9.42 -23.64 9.06
N GLU A 323 -8.68 -24.16 10.05
CA GLU A 323 -8.61 -25.61 10.27
C GLU A 323 -10.02 -26.17 10.51
N GLU A 324 -10.35 -27.29 9.84
CA GLU A 324 -11.69 -27.88 9.88
C GLU A 324 -12.22 -27.94 11.33
N PRO A 325 -13.42 -27.39 11.63
CA PRO A 325 -14.52 -27.09 10.71
C PRO A 325 -14.47 -25.73 9.97
N GLY A 326 -13.52 -24.83 10.28
CA GLY A 326 -13.34 -23.55 9.58
C GLY A 326 -14.42 -22.50 9.88
N LEU A 327 -14.70 -21.64 8.89
CA LEU A 327 -15.66 -20.53 8.96
C LEU A 327 -16.92 -20.82 8.15
N GLU A 328 -18.07 -20.31 8.60
CA GLU A 328 -19.37 -20.46 7.93
C GLU A 328 -20.11 -19.12 7.88
N TRP A 329 -20.57 -18.77 6.68
CA TRP A 329 -21.42 -17.61 6.42
C TRP A 329 -22.76 -18.05 5.83
N ILE A 330 -23.84 -17.36 6.16
CA ILE A 330 -25.18 -17.63 5.63
C ILE A 330 -25.84 -16.38 5.06
N HIS A 331 -26.77 -16.58 4.12
CA HIS A 331 -27.58 -15.52 3.53
C HIS A 331 -29.06 -15.89 3.58
N HIS A 332 -29.87 -14.94 4.03
CA HIS A 332 -31.32 -15.04 4.04
C HIS A 332 -31.92 -14.10 2.98
N ASP A 333 -33.00 -14.52 2.33
CA ASP A 333 -33.76 -13.67 1.42
C ASP A 333 -34.61 -12.62 2.19
N GLU A 334 -35.31 -11.75 1.46
CA GLU A 334 -36.18 -10.71 2.04
C GLU A 334 -37.29 -11.28 2.95
N ASP A 335 -37.66 -12.54 2.74
CA ASP A 335 -38.66 -13.27 3.52
C ASP A 335 -38.05 -14.03 4.73
N GLY A 336 -36.73 -13.96 4.90
CA GLY A 336 -36.00 -14.60 5.99
C GLY A 336 -35.71 -16.09 5.76
N ARG A 337 -35.90 -16.62 4.55
CA ARG A 337 -35.55 -18.00 4.18
C ARG A 337 -34.05 -18.09 3.89
N LEU A 338 -33.40 -19.15 4.40
CA LEU A 338 -32.00 -19.44 4.12
C LEU A 338 -31.85 -19.85 2.64
N VAL A 339 -31.14 -19.04 1.87
CA VAL A 339 -30.97 -19.22 0.42
C VAL A 339 -29.52 -19.46 0.01
N GLY A 340 -28.57 -19.20 0.90
CA GLY A 340 -27.16 -19.46 0.65
C GLY A 340 -26.37 -19.76 1.92
N THR A 341 -25.41 -20.68 1.83
CA THR A 341 -24.40 -20.94 2.87
C THR A 341 -23.04 -21.07 2.20
N ILE A 342 -22.01 -20.42 2.74
CA ILE A 342 -20.63 -20.54 2.29
C ILE A 342 -19.79 -21.02 3.46
N ARG A 343 -18.96 -22.05 3.25
CA ARG A 343 -18.02 -22.58 4.22
C ARG A 343 -16.60 -22.51 3.68
N ALA A 344 -15.65 -22.07 4.50
CA ALA A 344 -14.24 -22.09 4.16
C ALA A 344 -13.48 -22.88 5.23
N SER A 345 -12.69 -23.85 4.81
CA SER A 345 -11.86 -24.65 5.71
C SER A 345 -10.52 -25.03 5.06
N ARG A 346 -9.57 -25.47 5.89
CA ARG A 346 -8.30 -26.05 5.50
C ARG A 346 -8.04 -27.35 6.23
N ARG A 347 -7.28 -28.22 5.57
CA ARG A 347 -6.70 -29.44 6.16
C ARG A 347 -5.29 -29.66 5.63
N SER A 348 -4.53 -30.51 6.30
CA SER A 348 -3.18 -30.87 5.87
C SER A 348 -3.20 -31.64 4.54
N ARG A 349 -2.23 -31.37 3.66
CA ARG A 349 -1.94 -32.13 2.44
C ARG A 349 -1.17 -33.41 2.72
N LEU A 350 -0.57 -33.52 3.90
CA LEU A 350 0.14 -34.72 4.30
C LEU A 350 -0.90 -35.77 4.73
N PRO A 351 -0.80 -37.01 4.22
CA PRO A 351 -1.65 -38.09 4.70
C PRO A 351 -1.43 -38.30 6.20
N ASP A 352 -2.49 -38.75 6.88
CA ASP A 352 -2.48 -39.06 8.31
C ASP A 352 -1.23 -39.89 8.68
N PRO A 353 -0.44 -39.51 9.71
CA PRO A 353 0.74 -40.26 10.13
C PRO A 353 0.48 -41.77 10.33
N ASP A 354 -0.74 -42.18 10.68
CA ASP A 354 -1.09 -43.60 10.81
C ASP A 354 -1.16 -44.35 9.46
N ALA A 355 -1.45 -43.66 8.36
CA ALA A 355 -1.41 -44.22 7.01
C ALA A 355 0.02 -44.29 6.44
N ALA A 356 0.90 -43.36 6.86
CA ALA A 356 2.29 -43.30 6.42
C ALA A 356 3.19 -44.41 7.04
N GLN A 357 2.78 -45.00 8.17
CA GLN A 357 3.52 -46.11 8.80
C GLN A 357 3.46 -47.42 8.01
N ALA A 358 2.53 -47.58 7.07
CA ALA A 358 2.37 -48.81 6.29
C ALA A 358 3.38 -48.95 5.12
N ASP A 359 4.07 -47.88 4.72
CA ASP A 359 4.96 -47.90 3.55
C ASP A 359 6.25 -47.08 3.83
N GLN A 360 7.13 -47.63 4.67
CA GLN A 360 8.37 -46.99 5.16
C GLN A 360 9.41 -46.60 4.07
N GLN A 361 9.15 -46.87 2.78
CA GLN A 361 10.10 -46.65 1.69
C GLN A 361 9.69 -45.57 0.67
N ARG A 362 8.51 -44.95 0.79
CA ARG A 362 8.07 -43.91 -0.15
C ARG A 362 7.74 -42.62 0.60
N ARG A 363 8.34 -41.51 0.17
CA ARG A 363 7.96 -40.16 0.66
C ARG A 363 6.44 -40.02 0.51
N PRO A 364 5.70 -39.56 1.54
CA PRO A 364 4.25 -39.45 1.48
C PRO A 364 3.85 -38.51 0.34
N LYS A 365 3.00 -39.00 -0.55
CA LYS A 365 2.52 -38.21 -1.70
C LYS A 365 1.55 -37.15 -1.19
N LYS A 366 1.93 -35.87 -1.29
CA LYS A 366 1.07 -34.73 -0.93
C LYS A 366 -0.23 -34.79 -1.75
N VAL A 367 -1.38 -34.62 -1.10
CA VAL A 367 -2.67 -34.53 -1.77
C VAL A 367 -2.72 -33.24 -2.60
N ARG A 368 -3.13 -33.36 -3.87
CA ARG A 368 -3.31 -32.22 -4.79
C ARG A 368 -4.76 -31.76 -4.80
N ALA A 369 -5.00 -30.49 -5.12
CA ALA A 369 -6.35 -29.93 -5.24
C ALA A 369 -7.23 -30.74 -6.21
N VAL A 370 -6.64 -31.18 -7.34
CA VAL A 370 -7.33 -31.98 -8.35
C VAL A 370 -7.67 -33.38 -7.85
N ASP A 371 -6.79 -33.99 -7.05
CA ASP A 371 -7.02 -35.31 -6.48
C ASP A 371 -8.17 -35.24 -5.44
N ALA A 372 -8.21 -34.18 -4.63
CA ALA A 372 -9.31 -33.94 -3.69
C ALA A 372 -10.65 -33.63 -4.40
N ALA A 373 -10.63 -32.80 -5.44
CA ALA A 373 -11.81 -32.55 -6.26
C ALA A 373 -12.31 -33.85 -6.93
N LYS A 374 -11.42 -34.68 -7.44
CA LYS A 374 -11.78 -35.98 -8.02
C LYS A 374 -12.40 -36.91 -6.99
N GLN A 375 -11.83 -36.97 -5.78
CA GLN A 375 -12.39 -37.76 -4.68
C GLN A 375 -13.83 -37.31 -4.36
N LEU A 376 -14.07 -35.99 -4.22
CA LEU A 376 -15.42 -35.47 -3.96
C LEU A 376 -16.38 -35.78 -5.12
N HIS A 377 -15.92 -35.66 -6.36
CA HIS A 377 -16.74 -36.00 -7.54
C HIS A 377 -17.19 -37.47 -7.53
N GLU A 378 -16.29 -38.39 -7.18
CA GLU A 378 -16.61 -39.82 -7.04
C GLU A 378 -17.61 -40.07 -5.89
N GLU A 379 -17.40 -39.42 -4.74
CA GLU A 379 -18.30 -39.51 -3.57
C GLU A 379 -19.71 -39.01 -3.91
N VAL A 380 -19.84 -37.85 -4.55
CA VAL A 380 -21.12 -37.23 -4.90
C VAL A 380 -21.85 -37.98 -6.01
N THR A 381 -21.13 -38.57 -6.96
CA THR A 381 -21.72 -39.41 -8.01
C THR A 381 -22.37 -40.68 -7.42
N GLY A 382 -21.90 -41.12 -6.25
CA GLY A 382 -22.46 -42.27 -5.53
C GLY A 382 -23.65 -41.95 -4.62
N LEU A 383 -24.00 -40.68 -4.41
CA LEU A 383 -25.10 -40.26 -3.54
C LEU A 383 -26.45 -40.40 -4.25
N ALA A 384 -27.42 -41.03 -3.56
CA ALA A 384 -28.77 -41.21 -4.10
C ALA A 384 -29.60 -39.91 -4.16
N SER A 385 -29.18 -38.86 -3.43
CA SER A 385 -29.82 -37.55 -3.39
C SER A 385 -29.34 -36.59 -4.49
N THR A 386 -28.32 -36.97 -5.26
CA THR A 386 -27.76 -36.15 -6.34
C THR A 386 -28.70 -36.13 -7.55
N SER A 387 -29.16 -34.95 -7.93
CA SER A 387 -29.92 -34.68 -9.15
C SER A 387 -28.96 -34.28 -10.29
N GLY A 388 -29.05 -34.98 -11.42
CA GLY A 388 -28.22 -34.73 -12.60
C GLY A 388 -26.80 -35.32 -12.53
N THR A 389 -25.93 -34.89 -13.44
CA THR A 389 -24.52 -35.33 -13.50
C THR A 389 -23.64 -34.27 -12.85
N PRO A 390 -22.88 -34.60 -11.79
CA PRO A 390 -21.92 -33.67 -11.20
C PRO A 390 -20.91 -33.19 -12.24
N SER A 391 -20.54 -31.91 -12.16
CA SER A 391 -19.52 -31.33 -13.03
C SER A 391 -18.20 -31.19 -12.27
N GLN A 392 -17.08 -31.35 -12.96
CA GLN A 392 -15.75 -31.10 -12.43
C GLN A 392 -14.96 -30.26 -13.43
N GLY A 393 -14.21 -29.28 -12.93
CA GLY A 393 -13.40 -28.42 -13.78
C GLY A 393 -12.23 -27.78 -13.06
N ARG A 394 -11.57 -26.87 -13.75
CA ARG A 394 -10.52 -26.01 -13.21
C ARG A 394 -10.78 -24.58 -13.66
N GLU A 395 -10.62 -23.66 -12.73
CA GLU A 395 -10.90 -22.25 -12.97
C GLU A 395 -9.79 -21.38 -12.38
N PRO A 396 -9.19 -20.47 -13.17
CA PRO A 396 -8.24 -19.50 -12.65
C PRO A 396 -8.98 -18.41 -11.85
N VAL A 397 -8.52 -18.13 -10.64
CA VAL A 397 -9.05 -17.08 -9.76
C VAL A 397 -7.90 -16.15 -9.41
N GLU A 398 -7.83 -14.99 -10.06
CA GLU A 398 -6.73 -14.03 -9.94
C GLU A 398 -5.34 -14.70 -10.17
N THR A 399 -4.61 -14.96 -9.08
CA THR A 399 -3.28 -15.59 -9.07
C THR A 399 -3.33 -17.09 -8.76
N LEU A 400 -4.49 -17.62 -8.36
CA LEU A 400 -4.70 -18.99 -7.93
C LEU A 400 -5.34 -19.83 -9.05
N TYR A 401 -5.10 -21.14 -8.98
CA TYR A 401 -5.85 -22.13 -9.76
C TYR A 401 -6.70 -22.94 -8.79
N THR A 402 -8.02 -22.96 -9.02
CA THR A 402 -8.94 -23.76 -8.24
C THR A 402 -9.43 -24.95 -9.06
N ALA A 403 -9.50 -26.13 -8.43
CA ALA A 403 -10.21 -27.28 -8.97
C ALA A 403 -11.59 -27.31 -8.31
N TYR A 404 -12.66 -27.35 -9.10
CA TYR A 404 -14.02 -27.30 -8.55
C TYR A 404 -14.83 -28.54 -8.88
N VAL A 405 -15.81 -28.82 -8.04
CA VAL A 405 -16.88 -29.79 -8.27
C VAL A 405 -18.21 -29.09 -8.00
N SER A 406 -19.18 -29.21 -8.90
CA SER A 406 -20.54 -28.72 -8.67
C SER A 406 -21.58 -29.80 -8.93
N TRP A 407 -22.64 -29.81 -8.14
CA TRP A 407 -23.74 -30.77 -8.25
C TRP A 407 -25.02 -30.17 -7.67
N THR A 408 -26.15 -30.81 -7.94
CA THR A 408 -27.43 -30.45 -7.34
C THR A 408 -27.90 -31.60 -6.45
N GLU A 409 -28.39 -31.29 -5.27
CA GLU A 409 -28.97 -32.24 -4.32
C GLU A 409 -30.45 -31.91 -4.11
N GLU A 410 -31.33 -32.91 -4.09
CA GLU A 410 -32.72 -32.73 -3.67
C GLU A 410 -32.83 -32.95 -2.15
N ARG A 411 -33.09 -31.88 -1.40
CA ARG A 411 -33.23 -31.92 0.07
C ARG A 411 -34.62 -31.40 0.46
N ALA A 412 -35.41 -32.27 1.08
CA ALA A 412 -36.77 -31.94 1.56
C ALA A 412 -37.74 -31.36 0.50
N GLY A 413 -37.54 -31.70 -0.79
CA GLY A 413 -38.37 -31.23 -1.91
C GLY A 413 -37.91 -29.90 -2.53
N GLU A 414 -36.79 -29.34 -2.08
CA GLU A 414 -36.09 -28.22 -2.71
C GLU A 414 -34.80 -28.72 -3.39
N GLU A 415 -34.49 -28.19 -4.57
CA GLU A 415 -33.20 -28.42 -5.22
C GLU A 415 -32.17 -27.41 -4.68
N ILE A 416 -31.08 -27.93 -4.10
CA ILE A 416 -29.95 -27.14 -3.60
C ILE A 416 -28.77 -27.39 -4.52
N ARG A 417 -28.17 -26.33 -5.04
CA ARG A 417 -26.93 -26.39 -5.80
C ARG A 417 -25.75 -26.30 -4.85
N HIS A 418 -24.80 -27.20 -5.02
CA HIS A 418 -23.53 -27.23 -4.33
C HIS A 418 -22.39 -26.91 -5.29
N ILE A 419 -21.41 -26.16 -4.80
CA ILE A 419 -20.15 -25.93 -5.50
C ILE A 419 -19.00 -25.92 -4.48
N ALA A 420 -17.98 -26.74 -4.72
CA ALA A 420 -16.81 -26.84 -3.85
C ALA A 420 -15.53 -26.56 -4.64
N HIS A 421 -14.79 -25.53 -4.26
CA HIS A 421 -13.49 -25.18 -4.80
C HIS A 421 -12.38 -25.70 -3.89
N PHE A 422 -11.39 -26.33 -4.51
CA PHE A 422 -10.17 -26.80 -3.88
C PHE A 422 -8.97 -26.08 -4.46
N PHE A 423 -8.09 -25.62 -3.59
CA PHE A 423 -6.78 -25.09 -3.96
C PHE A 423 -5.78 -25.42 -2.86
N THR A 424 -4.49 -25.39 -3.20
CA THR A 424 -3.43 -25.73 -2.27
C THR A 424 -2.47 -24.58 -2.09
N PHE A 425 -2.07 -24.32 -0.85
CA PHE A 425 -1.01 -23.38 -0.53
C PHE A 425 -0.21 -23.93 0.66
N GLY A 426 1.11 -23.98 0.52
CA GLY A 426 2.00 -24.69 1.42
C GLY A 426 1.63 -26.15 1.61
N ASN A 427 1.62 -26.56 2.88
CA ASN A 427 1.21 -27.91 3.29
C ASN A 427 -0.31 -28.01 3.53
N ASN A 428 -1.09 -27.00 3.14
CA ASN A 428 -2.53 -26.96 3.34
C ASN A 428 -3.29 -27.11 2.02
N ILE A 429 -4.39 -27.85 2.08
CA ILE A 429 -5.43 -27.83 1.07
C ILE A 429 -6.63 -27.11 1.66
N PHE A 430 -7.12 -26.13 0.91
CA PHE A 430 -8.26 -25.32 1.27
C PHE A 430 -9.46 -25.82 0.50
N ARG A 431 -10.61 -25.80 1.17
CA ARG A 431 -11.92 -26.11 0.62
C ARG A 431 -12.82 -24.91 0.87
N VAL A 432 -13.38 -24.35 -0.19
CA VAL A 432 -14.43 -23.34 -0.10
C VAL A 432 -15.67 -23.91 -0.76
N GLU A 433 -16.74 -24.06 0.01
CA GLU A 433 -17.97 -24.73 -0.40
C GLU A 433 -19.16 -23.77 -0.29
N GLY A 434 -19.97 -23.72 -1.34
CA GLY A 434 -21.23 -22.99 -1.37
C GLY A 434 -22.39 -23.95 -1.53
N GLU A 435 -23.42 -23.76 -0.70
CA GLU A 435 -24.74 -24.36 -0.84
C GLU A 435 -25.72 -23.23 -1.16
N PHE A 436 -26.39 -23.30 -2.30
CA PHE A 436 -27.31 -22.25 -2.77
C PHE A 436 -28.65 -22.87 -3.16
N ALA A 437 -29.76 -22.23 -2.80
CA ALA A 437 -31.06 -22.64 -3.31
C ALA A 437 -31.09 -22.44 -4.85
N SER A 438 -31.53 -23.46 -5.60
CA SER A 438 -31.47 -23.43 -7.08
C SER A 438 -32.38 -22.36 -7.71
N ASP A 439 -33.38 -21.88 -6.98
CA ASP A 439 -34.28 -20.79 -7.36
C ASP A 439 -33.73 -19.40 -7.00
N TRP A 440 -32.67 -19.33 -6.18
CA TRP A 440 -32.07 -18.08 -5.73
C TRP A 440 -30.93 -17.63 -6.67
N ALA A 441 -31.24 -16.65 -7.52
CA ALA A 441 -30.35 -16.09 -8.54
C ALA A 441 -29.89 -17.09 -9.63
N ASN A 442 -29.32 -16.57 -10.72
CA ASN A 442 -28.84 -17.41 -11.82
C ASN A 442 -27.52 -18.10 -11.45
N GLN A 443 -27.21 -19.23 -12.08
CA GLN A 443 -26.01 -20.01 -11.79
C GLN A 443 -24.70 -19.21 -11.92
N ASP A 444 -24.61 -18.38 -12.95
CA ASP A 444 -23.48 -17.49 -13.23
C ASP A 444 -23.24 -16.48 -12.10
N HIS A 445 -24.33 -15.99 -11.48
CA HIS A 445 -24.28 -15.07 -10.35
C HIS A 445 -23.74 -15.74 -9.09
N GLN A 446 -24.16 -16.98 -8.82
CA GLN A 446 -23.68 -17.77 -7.69
C GLN A 446 -22.19 -18.12 -7.84
N ASP A 447 -21.77 -18.53 -9.04
CA ASP A 447 -20.38 -18.88 -9.33
C ASP A 447 -19.47 -17.65 -9.21
N THR A 448 -19.90 -16.52 -9.77
CA THR A 448 -19.15 -15.26 -9.70
C THR A 448 -18.99 -14.78 -8.25
N ARG A 449 -20.02 -14.92 -7.41
CA ARG A 449 -19.93 -14.63 -5.97
C ARG A 449 -18.89 -15.50 -5.28
N MET A 450 -18.88 -16.80 -5.57
CA MET A 450 -17.92 -17.74 -5.00
C MET A 450 -16.48 -17.38 -5.40
N LEU A 451 -16.25 -17.15 -6.69
CA LEU A 451 -14.93 -16.79 -7.21
C LEU A 451 -14.45 -15.45 -6.67
N ARG A 452 -15.34 -14.46 -6.51
CA ARG A 452 -15.03 -13.16 -5.89
C ARG A 452 -14.62 -13.34 -4.43
N PHE A 453 -15.34 -14.17 -3.68
CA PHE A 453 -14.98 -14.46 -2.29
C PHE A 453 -13.61 -15.13 -2.18
N ILE A 454 -13.34 -16.15 -3.01
CA ILE A 454 -12.01 -16.80 -3.08
C ILE A 454 -10.93 -15.80 -3.52
N GLY A 455 -11.25 -14.89 -4.44
CA GLY A 455 -10.37 -13.81 -4.88
C GLY A 455 -9.94 -12.85 -3.76
N ASN A 456 -10.68 -12.79 -2.64
CA ASN A 456 -10.30 -11.98 -1.49
C ASN A 456 -9.27 -12.64 -0.55
N PHE A 457 -8.86 -13.87 -0.85
CA PHE A 457 -7.87 -14.61 -0.05
C PHE A 457 -6.48 -14.09 -0.41
N ARG A 458 -5.74 -13.60 0.60
CA ARG A 458 -4.39 -13.07 0.44
C ARG A 458 -3.41 -14.01 1.11
N PHE A 459 -2.52 -14.61 0.31
CA PHE A 459 -1.49 -15.51 0.80
C PHE A 459 -0.16 -14.76 0.91
N ALA A 460 0.45 -14.77 2.10
CA ALA A 460 1.75 -14.12 2.28
C ALA A 460 2.82 -14.85 1.45
N GLY A 461 3.65 -14.11 0.71
CA GLY A 461 4.75 -14.66 -0.09
C GLY A 461 4.40 -15.27 -1.45
N PHE A 462 3.15 -15.15 -1.93
CA PHE A 462 2.75 -15.67 -3.25
C PHE A 462 2.81 -14.60 -4.36
N GLY A 463 3.67 -14.81 -5.37
CA GLY A 463 3.84 -13.96 -6.56
C GLY A 463 5.31 -13.64 -6.87
N VAL A 464 5.66 -13.27 -8.11
CA VAL A 464 6.97 -12.66 -8.39
C VAL A 464 6.91 -11.24 -7.84
N GLN A 465 7.28 -11.08 -6.58
CA GLN A 465 7.38 -9.76 -5.98
C GLN A 465 8.67 -9.11 -6.49
N GLY A 466 8.52 -8.00 -7.22
CA GLY A 466 9.66 -7.12 -7.44
C GLY A 466 10.15 -6.56 -6.09
N SER A 467 11.41 -6.14 -6.04
CA SER A 467 12.06 -5.61 -4.83
C SER A 467 11.22 -4.63 -4.00
N ASN A 468 10.47 -3.73 -4.64
CA ASN A 468 9.57 -2.80 -3.96
C ASN A 468 8.40 -3.51 -3.26
N ALA A 469 7.73 -4.46 -3.91
CA ALA A 469 6.62 -5.22 -3.31
C ALA A 469 7.10 -6.06 -2.12
N TRP A 470 8.26 -6.69 -2.25
CA TRP A 470 8.86 -7.43 -1.15
C TRP A 470 9.18 -6.52 0.05
N TYR A 471 9.78 -5.36 -0.18
CA TYR A 471 10.09 -4.42 0.91
C TYR A 471 8.83 -3.93 1.62
N LYS A 472 7.73 -3.69 0.89
CA LYS A 472 6.44 -3.32 1.48
C LYS A 472 5.90 -4.34 2.48
N ASP A 473 6.11 -5.63 2.21
CA ASP A 473 5.65 -6.71 3.08
C ASP A 473 6.53 -6.82 4.33
N GLN A 474 7.82 -6.55 4.22
CA GLN A 474 8.75 -6.58 5.36
C GLN A 474 8.66 -5.33 6.24
N PHE A 475 8.24 -4.19 5.67
CA PHE A 475 8.22 -2.90 6.35
C PHE A 475 7.03 -2.78 7.29
N ASP A 476 7.28 -2.95 8.59
CA ASP A 476 6.23 -2.99 9.61
C ASP A 476 6.64 -2.36 10.96
N TRP A 477 5.69 -2.25 11.88
CA TRP A 477 5.87 -1.68 13.23
C TRP A 477 6.70 -2.58 14.13
N ASP A 478 6.50 -3.89 14.03
CA ASP A 478 7.19 -4.92 14.84
C ASP A 478 8.34 -5.61 14.09
N ALA A 479 8.67 -5.11 12.90
CA ALA A 479 9.74 -5.65 12.08
C ALA A 479 11.14 -5.37 12.69
N PRO A 480 12.18 -6.14 12.33
CA PRO A 480 13.56 -5.86 12.71
C PRO A 480 13.98 -4.44 12.36
N LEU A 481 14.95 -3.88 13.09
CA LEU A 481 15.35 -2.46 13.01
C LEU A 481 15.59 -1.94 11.56
N ARG A 482 16.09 -2.80 10.67
CA ARG A 482 16.30 -2.52 9.24
C ARG A 482 15.02 -2.29 8.41
N TYR A 483 13.89 -2.83 8.85
CA TYR A 483 12.58 -2.71 8.21
C TYR A 483 11.55 -2.01 9.11
N ASN A 484 12.00 -1.43 10.23
CA ASN A 484 11.11 -0.92 11.26
C ASN A 484 10.64 0.51 10.96
N ILE A 485 9.33 0.74 11.01
CA ILE A 485 8.71 2.05 10.78
C ILE A 485 9.22 3.11 11.77
N PHE A 486 9.30 2.79 13.07
CA PHE A 486 9.75 3.74 14.08
C PHE A 486 11.21 4.14 13.86
N PHE A 487 12.06 3.19 13.46
CA PHE A 487 13.45 3.50 13.14
C PHE A 487 13.57 4.43 11.93
N SER A 488 12.78 4.18 10.88
CA SER A 488 12.73 5.04 9.69
C SER A 488 12.35 6.48 10.05
N ILE A 489 11.28 6.66 10.83
CA ILE A 489 10.82 7.98 11.31
C ILE A 489 11.88 8.63 12.20
N ALA A 490 12.37 7.91 13.21
CA ALA A 490 13.30 8.44 14.19
C ALA A 490 14.63 8.87 13.55
N SER A 491 15.19 8.05 12.65
CA SER A 491 16.46 8.37 11.98
C SER A 491 16.33 9.56 11.03
N SER A 492 15.19 9.69 10.33
CA SER A 492 14.91 10.82 9.44
C SER A 492 14.69 12.13 10.21
N LEU A 493 13.97 12.06 11.34
CA LEU A 493 13.82 13.21 12.24
C LEU A 493 15.16 13.59 12.91
N ALA A 494 15.96 12.61 13.32
CA ALA A 494 17.29 12.85 13.86
C ALA A 494 18.21 13.54 12.83
N PHE A 495 18.14 13.15 11.56
CA PHE A 495 18.84 13.84 10.47
C PHE A 495 18.40 15.30 10.33
N CYS A 496 17.09 15.57 10.37
CA CYS A 496 16.55 16.92 10.32
C CYS A 496 17.00 17.77 11.52
N LEU A 497 16.89 17.24 12.74
CA LEU A 497 17.32 17.92 13.97
C LEU A 497 18.82 18.19 13.97
N THR A 498 19.62 17.24 13.50
CA THR A 498 21.08 17.42 13.36
C THR A 498 21.40 18.50 12.35
N SER A 499 20.69 18.56 11.21
CA SER A 499 20.85 19.62 10.21
C SER A 499 20.54 21.00 10.79
N LEU A 500 19.43 21.12 11.54
CA LEU A 500 19.06 22.37 12.22
C LEU A 500 20.06 22.74 13.33
N ALA A 501 20.59 21.76 14.07
CA ALA A 501 21.62 21.99 15.08
C ALA A 501 22.93 22.50 14.45
N CYS A 502 23.38 21.90 13.34
CA CYS A 502 24.53 22.37 12.56
C CYS A 502 24.32 23.80 12.04
N ALA A 503 23.12 24.10 11.54
CA ALA A 503 22.74 25.45 11.10
C ALA A 503 22.81 26.46 12.26
N ALA A 504 22.24 26.12 13.42
CA ALA A 504 22.26 26.96 14.61
C ALA A 504 23.69 27.19 15.13
N TRP A 505 24.51 26.14 15.15
CA TRP A 505 25.93 26.22 15.52
C TRP A 505 26.73 27.11 14.56
N ARG A 506 26.51 26.99 13.26
CA ARG A 506 27.18 27.85 12.28
C ARG A 506 26.75 29.31 12.45
N LEU A 507 25.45 29.54 12.60
CA LEU A 507 24.86 30.86 12.75
C LEU A 507 25.34 31.58 14.01
N SER A 508 25.61 30.87 15.12
CA SER A 508 26.14 31.48 16.34
C SER A 508 27.59 31.96 16.22
N ARG A 509 28.35 31.43 15.25
CA ARG A 509 29.75 31.77 14.99
C ARG A 509 29.96 32.74 13.81
N LEU A 510 28.88 33.25 13.23
CA LEU A 510 29.00 34.28 12.20
C LEU A 510 29.29 35.63 12.85
N ASP A 511 30.44 36.20 12.51
CA ASP A 511 30.74 37.60 12.73
C ASP A 511 30.11 38.40 11.58
N PHE A 512 29.33 39.41 11.93
CA PHE A 512 28.68 40.33 10.99
C PHE A 512 29.37 41.68 11.05
#